data_AF-A0A6F9C6X8-F1
#
_entry.id   AF-A0A6F9C6X8-F1
#
_cell.length_a   1.000
_cell.length_b   1.000
_cell.length_c   1.000
_cell.angle_alpha   90.00
_cell.angle_beta   90.00
_cell.angle_gamma   90.00
#
_symmetry.space_group_name_H-M   'P 1'
#
loop_
_entity.id
_entity.type
_entity.pdbx_description
1 polymer ?
#
loop_
_entity_poly.entity_id
_entity_poly.type
_entity_poly.pdbx_seq_one_letter_code
_entity_poly.pdbx_strand_id
1 'polypeptide(L)'
;MVQIIINTTHLEQACKYLEDFITNITNVSPETVHTTRLYGLSTFKDARHAAEGEIYTKLNQKIDEFIQLADYDWGMPESDGQASGYLMDLINFLRSTFQVFTHLP
;
A
#
# COMPACT_ATOMS: atom_id res chain seq x y z
N MET A 1 4.51 3.73 3.03
CA MET A 1 3.98 2.39 2.73
C MET A 1 3.82 2.18 1.24
N VAL A 2 3.15 3.09 0.51
CA VAL A 2 3.10 3.07 -0.98
C VAL A 2 4.50 2.96 -1.60
N GLN A 3 5.46 3.75 -1.10
CA GLN A 3 6.85 3.68 -1.57
C GLN A 3 7.52 2.32 -1.31
N ILE A 4 7.11 1.58 -0.28
CA ILE A 4 7.64 0.23 -0.02
C ILE A 4 7.19 -0.70 -1.13
N ILE A 5 5.91 -0.65 -1.53
CA ILE A 5 5.35 -1.45 -2.64
C ILE A 5 6.07 -1.14 -3.97
N ILE A 6 6.29 0.13 -4.25
CA ILE A 6 7.00 0.57 -5.46
C ILE A 6 8.46 0.06 -5.43
N ASN A 7 9.15 0.27 -4.30
CA ASN A 7 10.55 -0.12 -4.16
C ASN A 7 10.74 -1.64 -4.22
N THR A 8 9.86 -2.43 -3.59
CA THR A 8 9.94 -3.90 -3.65
C THR A 8 9.68 -4.40 -5.07
N THR A 9 8.79 -3.77 -5.82
CA THR A 9 8.57 -4.09 -7.24
C THR A 9 9.82 -3.80 -8.09
N HIS A 10 10.48 -2.65 -7.88
CA HIS A 10 11.75 -2.35 -8.54
C HIS A 10 12.88 -3.31 -8.13
N LEU A 11 12.94 -3.70 -6.85
CA LEU A 11 13.93 -4.67 -6.37
C LEU A 11 13.68 -6.07 -6.94
N GLU A 12 12.43 -6.51 -7.08
CA GLU A 12 12.07 -7.76 -7.76
C GLU A 12 12.58 -7.76 -9.22
N GLN A 13 12.50 -6.62 -9.91
CA GLN A 13 13.06 -6.48 -11.26
C GLN A 13 14.59 -6.44 -11.25
N ALA A 14 15.20 -5.74 -10.30
CA ALA A 14 16.64 -5.62 -10.15
C ALA A 14 17.32 -6.98 -9.84
N CYS A 15 16.66 -7.85 -9.07
CA CYS A 15 17.17 -9.19 -8.78
C CYS A 15 17.48 -10.00 -10.04
N LYS A 16 16.69 -9.87 -11.11
CA LYS A 16 16.96 -10.56 -12.38
C LYS A 16 18.32 -10.18 -12.96
N TYR A 17 18.64 -8.87 -12.97
CA TYR A 17 19.92 -8.39 -13.48
C TYR A 17 21.09 -8.80 -12.59
N LEU A 18 20.88 -8.82 -11.27
CA LEU A 18 21.88 -9.28 -10.31
C LEU A 18 22.24 -10.75 -10.53
N GLU A 19 21.25 -11.60 -10.83
CA GLU A 19 21.47 -13.01 -11.14
C GLU A 19 22.24 -13.23 -12.44
N ASP A 20 21.85 -12.51 -13.50
CA ASP A 20 22.56 -12.57 -14.78
C ASP A 20 24.04 -12.19 -14.58
N PHE A 21 24.28 -11.15 -13.77
CA PHE A 21 25.63 -10.69 -13.43
C PHE A 21 26.42 -11.74 -12.62
N ILE A 22 25.83 -12.31 -11.57
CA ILE A 22 26.49 -13.34 -10.74
C ILE A 22 26.80 -14.57 -11.58
N THR A 23 25.85 -15.04 -12.39
CA THR A 23 26.02 -16.21 -13.27
C THR A 23 27.17 -15.99 -14.24
N ASN A 24 27.24 -14.80 -14.85
CA ASN A 24 28.28 -14.43 -15.80
C ASN A 24 29.69 -14.36 -15.17
N ILE A 25 29.81 -13.88 -13.92
CA ILE A 25 31.11 -13.76 -13.24
C ILE A 25 31.58 -15.07 -12.64
N THR A 26 30.68 -15.81 -11.99
CA THR A 26 31.07 -16.95 -11.13
C THR A 26 30.92 -18.30 -11.81
N ASN A 27 30.30 -18.35 -12.99
CA ASN A 27 30.05 -19.57 -13.78
C ASN A 27 29.34 -20.68 -12.97
N VAL A 28 28.67 -20.29 -11.88
CA VAL A 28 27.91 -21.18 -10.99
C VAL A 28 26.68 -21.73 -11.70
N SER A 29 26.27 -22.93 -11.28
CA SER A 29 25.07 -23.58 -11.79
C SER A 29 23.86 -22.66 -11.67
N PRO A 30 22.99 -22.60 -12.70
CA PRO A 30 21.73 -21.87 -12.65
C PRO A 30 20.88 -22.22 -11.42
N GLU A 31 20.96 -23.46 -10.90
CA GLU A 31 20.16 -23.92 -9.76
C GLU A 31 20.46 -23.18 -8.45
N THR A 32 21.74 -22.90 -8.17
CA THR A 32 22.16 -22.17 -6.96
C THR A 32 21.73 -20.70 -7.02
N VAL A 33 21.81 -20.10 -8.21
CA VAL A 33 21.37 -18.72 -8.47
C VAL A 33 19.85 -18.61 -8.35
N HIS A 34 19.10 -19.60 -8.88
CA HIS A 34 17.64 -19.65 -8.79
C HIS A 34 17.13 -19.79 -7.36
N THR A 35 17.87 -20.47 -6.48
CA THR A 35 17.50 -20.58 -5.06
C THR A 35 17.59 -19.21 -4.37
N THR A 36 18.65 -18.45 -4.63
CA THR A 36 18.84 -17.10 -4.07
C THR A 36 17.76 -16.13 -4.56
N ARG A 37 17.40 -16.22 -5.86
CA ARG A 37 16.25 -15.51 -6.45
C ARG A 37 14.96 -15.74 -5.69
N LEU A 38 14.65 -17.01 -5.44
CA LEU A 38 13.38 -17.43 -4.85
C LEU A 38 13.22 -16.80 -3.46
N TYR A 39 14.28 -16.80 -2.66
CA TYR A 39 14.32 -16.17 -1.33
C TYR A 39 14.22 -14.64 -1.38
N GLY A 40 14.91 -13.98 -2.31
CA GLY A 40 14.81 -12.53 -2.49
C GLY A 40 13.38 -12.11 -2.87
N LEU A 41 12.80 -12.79 -3.86
CA LEU A 41 11.43 -12.55 -4.31
C LEU A 41 10.39 -12.82 -3.21
N SER A 42 10.53 -13.90 -2.42
CA SER A 42 9.61 -14.17 -1.32
C SER A 42 9.66 -13.08 -0.27
N THR A 43 10.85 -12.62 0.08
CA THR A 43 11.05 -11.53 1.07
C THR A 43 10.40 -10.22 0.59
N PHE A 44 10.52 -9.87 -0.68
CA PHE A 44 9.90 -8.68 -1.24
C PHE A 44 8.37 -8.79 -1.32
N LYS A 45 7.85 -9.99 -1.61
CA LYS A 45 6.41 -10.27 -1.54
C LYS A 45 5.87 -10.12 -0.12
N ASP A 46 6.57 -10.65 0.87
CA ASP A 46 6.17 -10.55 2.28
C ASP A 46 6.17 -9.09 2.75
N ALA A 47 7.22 -8.33 2.39
CA ALA A 47 7.31 -6.91 2.71
C ALA A 47 6.21 -6.08 2.03
N ARG A 48 5.87 -6.41 0.77
CA ARG A 48 4.75 -5.77 0.04
C ARG A 48 3.41 -6.08 0.73
N HIS A 49 3.17 -7.34 1.07
CA HIS A 49 1.94 -7.76 1.74
C HIS A 49 1.77 -7.09 3.12
N ALA A 50 2.84 -7.02 3.90
CA ALA A 50 2.84 -6.31 5.18
C ALA A 50 2.52 -4.81 4.99
N ALA A 51 3.12 -4.16 4.00
CA ALA A 51 2.85 -2.76 3.69
C ALA A 51 1.39 -2.51 3.26
N GLU A 52 0.80 -3.41 2.46
CA GLU A 52 -0.61 -3.36 2.07
C GLU A 52 -1.54 -3.49 3.30
N GLY A 53 -1.26 -4.46 4.17
CA GLY A 53 -2.01 -4.66 5.41
C GLY A 53 -1.94 -3.45 6.34
N GLU A 54 -0.78 -2.82 6.47
CA GLU A 54 -0.64 -1.58 7.24
C GLU A 54 -1.39 -0.40 6.61
N ILE A 55 -1.37 -0.25 5.27
CA ILE A 55 -2.16 0.78 4.59
C ILE A 55 -3.65 0.60 4.90
N TYR A 56 -4.16 -0.63 4.76
CA TYR A 56 -5.55 -0.95 5.05
C TYR A 56 -5.92 -0.63 6.51
N THR A 57 -5.05 -1.02 7.44
CA THR A 57 -5.27 -0.79 8.88
C THR A 57 -5.30 0.70 9.19
N LYS A 58 -4.34 1.47 8.68
CA LYS A 58 -4.28 2.92 8.90
C LYS A 58 -5.42 3.68 8.24
N LEU A 59 -5.86 3.23 7.05
CA LEU A 59 -7.01 3.81 6.38
C LEU A 59 -8.26 3.65 7.26
N ASN A 60 -8.53 2.44 7.74
CA ASN A 60 -9.69 2.18 8.59
C ASN A 60 -9.62 2.94 9.91
N GLN A 61 -8.47 2.95 10.59
CA GLN A 61 -8.27 3.77 11.78
C GLN A 61 -8.61 5.24 11.53
N LYS A 62 -8.21 5.79 10.38
CA LYS A 62 -8.48 7.19 10.07
C LYS A 62 -9.95 7.44 9.75
N ILE A 63 -10.63 6.52 9.08
CA ILE A 63 -12.08 6.56 8.86
C ILE A 63 -12.81 6.54 10.20
N ASP A 64 -12.42 5.64 11.11
CA ASP A 64 -13.01 5.52 12.44
C ASP A 64 -12.87 6.83 13.23
N GLU A 65 -11.70 7.49 13.18
CA GLU A 65 -11.50 8.81 13.79
C GLU A 65 -12.49 9.87 13.25
N PHE A 66 -12.75 9.91 11.93
CA PHE A 66 -13.74 10.83 11.36
C PHE A 66 -15.16 10.53 11.83
N ILE A 67 -15.53 9.26 11.92
CA ILE A 67 -16.86 8.84 12.35
C ILE A 67 -17.07 9.07 13.85
N GLN A 68 -16.04 8.91 14.69
CA GLN A 68 -16.11 9.21 16.12
C GLN A 68 -16.33 10.70 16.40
N LEU A 69 -15.83 11.58 15.53
CA LEU A 69 -16.05 13.03 15.61
C LEU A 69 -17.41 13.47 15.07
N ALA A 70 -18.21 12.53 14.57
CA ALA A 70 -19.50 12.85 13.99
C ALA A 70 -20.52 13.17 15.10
N ASP A 71 -20.81 14.46 15.25
CA ASP A 71 -21.89 14.95 16.10
C ASP A 71 -23.21 14.91 15.32
N TYR A 72 -23.82 13.72 15.25
CA TYR A 72 -25.09 13.52 14.57
C TYR A 72 -26.24 14.01 15.44
N ASP A 73 -26.88 15.13 15.06
CA ASP A 73 -28.17 15.50 15.62
C ASP A 73 -29.31 14.74 14.92
N TRP A 74 -29.53 13.50 15.35
CA TRP A 74 -30.63 12.66 14.87
C TRP A 74 -32.03 13.19 15.25
N GLY A 75 -32.10 14.22 16.09
CA GLY A 75 -33.35 14.85 16.57
C GLY A 75 -33.78 16.07 15.76
N MET A 76 -33.05 16.43 14.69
CA MET A 76 -33.38 17.61 13.90
C MET A 76 -34.80 17.51 13.30
N PRO A 77 -35.67 18.51 13.57
CA PRO A 77 -37.04 18.51 13.06
C PRO A 77 -37.12 18.72 11.54
N GLU A 78 -36.06 19.28 10.94
CA GLU A 78 -35.95 19.49 9.49
C GLU A 78 -34.47 19.43 9.08
N SER A 79 -34.19 19.04 7.83
CA SER A 79 -32.81 18.96 7.33
C SER A 79 -32.27 20.37 7.08
N ASP A 80 -31.07 20.68 7.56
CA ASP A 80 -30.38 21.97 7.30
C ASP A 80 -29.97 22.17 5.82
N GLY A 81 -30.24 21.17 4.95
CA GLY A 81 -29.95 21.23 3.52
C GLY A 81 -28.45 21.18 3.19
N GLN A 82 -27.57 21.10 4.18
CA GLN A 82 -26.13 20.97 4.04
C GLN A 82 -25.67 19.55 4.37
N ALA A 83 -24.68 19.06 3.63
CA ALA A 83 -24.00 17.82 3.96
C ALA A 83 -23.17 18.01 5.23
N SER A 84 -23.13 17.00 6.11
CA SER A 84 -22.36 17.06 7.35
C SER A 84 -20.88 17.37 7.07
N GLY A 85 -20.32 18.36 7.76
CA GLY A 85 -18.94 18.81 7.55
C GLY A 85 -17.91 17.67 7.64
N TYR A 86 -18.03 16.80 8.65
CA TYR A 86 -17.13 15.65 8.80
C TYR A 86 -17.27 14.62 7.66
N LEU A 87 -18.47 14.45 7.06
CA LEU A 87 -18.65 13.58 5.88
C LEU A 87 -17.94 14.17 4.66
N MET A 88 -18.03 15.49 4.47
CA MET A 88 -17.33 16.16 3.38
C MET A 88 -15.82 16.07 3.54
N ASP A 89 -15.31 16.23 4.77
CA ASP A 89 -13.89 16.06 5.07
C ASP A 89 -13.42 14.62 4.89
N LEU A 90 -14.23 13.64 5.30
CA LEU A 90 -13.96 12.22 5.06
C LEU A 90 -13.90 11.91 3.56
N ILE A 91 -14.85 12.41 2.77
CA ILE A 91 -14.87 12.23 1.30
C ILE A 91 -13.62 12.87 0.67
N ASN A 92 -13.25 14.08 1.08
CA ASN A 92 -12.06 14.76 0.59
C ASN A 92 -10.77 14.01 0.95
N PHE A 93 -10.69 13.48 2.17
CA PHE A 93 -9.58 12.64 2.62
C PHE A 93 -9.47 11.36 1.79
N LEU A 94 -10.56 10.62 1.62
CA LEU A 94 -10.58 9.37 0.84
C LEU A 94 -10.21 9.63 -0.62
N ARG A 95 -10.75 10.70 -1.24
CA ARG A 95 -10.44 11.06 -2.62
C ARG A 95 -8.94 11.36 -2.79
N SER A 96 -8.37 12.15 -1.89
CA SER A 96 -6.94 12.50 -1.91
C SER A 96 -6.06 11.29 -1.66
N THR A 97 -6.46 10.40 -0.74
CA THR A 97 -5.71 9.19 -0.39
C THR A 97 -5.72 8.18 -1.53
N PHE A 98 -6.87 7.94 -2.15
CA PHE A 98 -6.97 7.00 -3.27
C PHE A 98 -6.27 7.49 -4.54
N GLN A 99 -6.16 8.80 -4.77
CA GLN A 99 -5.29 9.35 -5.83
C GLN A 99 -3.81 8.98 -5.66
N VAL A 100 -3.33 8.79 -4.43
CA VAL A 100 -1.95 8.33 -4.20
C VAL A 100 -1.83 6.83 -4.53
N PHE A 101 -2.92 6.07 -4.43
CA PHE A 101 -2.94 4.64 -4.73
C PHE A 101 -3.17 4.31 -6.21
N THR A 102 -3.62 5.24 -7.05
CA THR A 102 -3.83 4.98 -8.49
C THR A 102 -2.56 4.61 -9.26
N HIS A 103 -1.40 4.77 -8.65
CA HIS A 103 -0.09 4.38 -9.20
C HIS A 103 0.47 3.09 -8.59
N LEU A 104 -0.29 2.41 -7.73
CA LEU A 104 0.07 1.08 -7.25
C LEU A 104 -0.20 0.05 -8.38
N PRO A 105 0.74 -0.89 -8.62
CA PRO A 105 0.62 -1.91 -9.66
C PRO A 105 -0.46 -2.97 -9.35
#